data_AF-A0A558ACE8-F1
#
_entry.id   AF-A0A558ACE8-F1
#
_cell.length_a   1.000
_cell.length_b   1.000
_cell.length_c   1.000
_cell.angle_alpha   90.00
_cell.angle_beta   90.00
_cell.angle_gamma   90.00
#
_symmetry.space_group_name_H-M   'P 1'
#
loop_
_entity.id
_entity.type
_entity.pdbx_description
1 polymer ?
#
loop_
_entity_poly.entity_id
_entity_poly.type
_entity_poly.pdbx_seq_one_letter_code
_entity_poly.pdbx_strand_id
1 'polypeptide(L)'
;MSLSKPADAAAHDPVPGRVVTGTVVRIDPLCREAAVAWRTVVLNRIGAALAGVALVIAALAGAPPGPLALVAGGALLVLLLLGALLRSTLPPGALPVGPTPLWPWALPLREAGRAREVDVLAFRVKDIAGAEHLCRVRGGLAAPARGANVEVYGRRDASGQLRVRQLVTPDSGHPVRPRFSLPSTIARTAANGATLVWFVTAVILFSLPVVTHWS
;
A
#
# COMPACT_ATOMS: atom_id res chain seq x y z
N MET A 1 8.14 45.91 43.04
CA MET A 1 6.92 45.46 42.31
C MET A 1 7.36 44.49 41.24
N SER A 2 6.93 43.24 41.38
CA SER A 2 7.33 42.10 40.56
C SER A 2 6.47 42.04 39.30
N LEU A 3 7.10 42.02 38.13
CA LEU A 3 6.48 41.64 36.86
C LEU A 3 7.10 40.30 36.46
N SER A 4 6.50 39.21 36.94
CA SER A 4 6.81 37.86 36.50
C SER A 4 6.39 37.72 35.04
N LYS A 5 7.38 37.62 34.15
CA LYS A 5 7.21 37.22 32.76
C LYS A 5 6.59 35.81 32.75
N PRO A 6 5.50 35.55 31.99
CA PRO A 6 4.96 34.20 31.90
C PRO A 6 6.02 33.30 31.29
N ALA A 7 6.21 32.13 31.90
CA ALA A 7 7.04 31.06 31.38
C ALA A 7 6.50 30.66 30.02
N ASP A 8 7.16 31.14 28.96
CA ASP A 8 6.92 30.70 27.61
C ASP A 8 7.04 29.18 27.58
N ALA A 9 5.97 28.57 27.09
CA ALA A 9 5.79 27.15 26.92
C ALA A 9 7.07 26.52 26.39
N ALA A 10 7.55 25.49 27.10
CA ALA A 10 8.61 24.62 26.62
C ALA A 10 8.20 24.07 25.25
N ALA A 11 8.66 24.74 24.19
CA ALA A 11 8.57 24.26 22.83
C ALA A 11 9.32 22.93 22.81
N HIS A 12 8.58 21.84 22.93
CA HIS A 12 9.14 20.51 22.80
C HIS A 12 9.71 20.43 21.39
N ASP A 13 11.03 20.30 21.30
CA ASP A 13 11.73 20.13 20.04
C ASP A 13 10.97 19.11 19.16
N PRO A 14 10.67 19.45 17.90
CA PRO A 14 9.95 18.54 17.02
C PRO A 14 10.85 17.35 16.71
N VAL A 15 10.71 16.28 17.50
CA VAL A 15 11.32 14.98 17.23
C VAL A 15 10.90 14.57 15.81
N PRO A 16 11.84 14.22 14.91
CA PRO A 16 11.53 13.93 13.52
C PRO A 16 10.42 12.87 13.41
N GLY A 17 9.26 13.28 12.87
CA GLY A 17 8.11 12.39 12.66
C GLY A 17 7.09 12.34 13.81
N ARG A 18 7.28 13.07 14.92
CA ARG A 18 6.20 13.33 15.90
C ARG A 18 5.23 14.31 15.29
N VAL A 19 3.96 13.93 15.17
CA VAL A 19 2.98 14.77 14.47
C VAL A 19 1.92 15.34 15.41
N VAL A 20 1.56 14.59 16.47
CA VAL A 20 0.59 15.02 17.49
C VAL A 20 0.96 14.41 18.84
N THR A 21 0.84 15.20 19.90
CA THR A 21 0.82 14.73 21.29
C THR A 21 -0.49 15.17 21.91
N GLY A 22 -1.19 14.29 22.62
CA GLY A 22 -2.47 14.68 23.22
C GLY A 22 -3.24 13.54 23.86
N THR A 23 -4.48 13.82 24.22
CA THR A 23 -5.38 12.86 24.89
C THR A 23 -6.27 12.15 23.89
N VAL A 24 -6.43 10.84 24.03
CA VAL A 24 -7.40 10.07 23.23
C VAL A 24 -8.81 10.40 23.69
N VAL A 25 -9.55 11.17 22.89
CA VAL A 25 -10.91 11.62 23.23
C VAL A 25 -11.98 10.63 22.77
N ARG A 26 -11.72 9.91 21.68
CA ARG A 26 -12.66 8.98 21.05
C ARG A 26 -11.92 7.87 20.33
N ILE A 27 -12.45 6.66 20.42
CA ILE A 27 -12.02 5.49 19.63
C ILE A 27 -13.20 5.13 18.74
N ASP A 28 -12.98 5.13 17.44
CA ASP A 28 -13.99 4.72 16.48
C ASP A 28 -14.00 3.18 16.37
N PRO A 29 -15.15 2.57 16.01
CA PRO A 29 -15.22 1.14 15.81
C PRO A 29 -14.21 0.69 14.75
N LEU A 30 -13.66 -0.51 14.94
CA LEU A 30 -12.73 -1.13 14.03
C LEU A 30 -13.36 -1.23 12.64
N CYS A 31 -12.77 -0.55 11.67
CA CYS A 31 -13.21 -0.61 10.28
C CYS A 31 -12.33 -1.60 9.53
N ARG A 32 -12.90 -2.27 8.51
CA ARG A 32 -12.16 -3.19 7.66
C ARG A 32 -11.98 -2.57 6.28
N GLU A 33 -10.73 -2.44 5.85
CA GLU A 33 -10.40 -1.94 4.51
C GLU A 33 -9.78 -3.04 3.65
N ALA A 34 -10.04 -3.01 2.34
CA ALA A 34 -9.38 -3.92 1.39
C ALA A 34 -7.84 -3.81 1.49
N ALA A 35 -7.15 -4.94 1.58
CA ALA A 35 -5.69 -5.00 1.69
C ALA A 35 -5.00 -4.39 0.46
N VAL A 36 -5.60 -4.60 -0.72
CA VAL A 36 -5.16 -4.04 -1.99
C VAL A 36 -6.10 -2.89 -2.35
N ALA A 37 -5.54 -1.69 -2.54
CA ALA A 37 -6.33 -0.54 -2.95
C ALA A 37 -6.90 -0.74 -4.35
N TRP A 38 -8.15 -0.31 -4.58
CA TRP A 38 -8.78 -0.34 -5.90
C TRP A 38 -7.90 0.30 -6.99
N ARG A 39 -7.22 1.42 -6.65
CA ARG A 39 -6.27 2.09 -7.55
C ARG A 39 -5.17 1.17 -8.05
N THR A 40 -4.61 0.29 -7.20
CA THR A 40 -3.59 -0.68 -7.60
C THR A 40 -4.15 -1.71 -8.58
N VAL A 41 -5.39 -2.17 -8.36
CA VAL A 41 -6.07 -3.08 -9.30
C VAL A 41 -6.28 -2.42 -10.66
N VAL A 42 -6.72 -1.17 -10.69
CA VAL A 42 -6.90 -0.39 -11.93
C VAL A 42 -5.56 -0.17 -12.64
N LEU A 43 -4.52 0.25 -11.92
CA LEU A 43 -3.19 0.46 -12.49
C LEU A 43 -2.60 -0.82 -13.08
N ASN A 44 -2.78 -1.96 -12.42
CA ASN A 44 -2.33 -3.25 -12.94
C ASN A 44 -3.03 -3.60 -14.26
N ARG A 45 -4.34 -3.32 -14.39
CA ARG A 45 -5.08 -3.54 -15.64
C ARG A 45 -4.61 -2.62 -16.77
N ILE A 46 -4.37 -1.34 -16.45
CA ILE A 46 -3.84 -0.37 -17.40
C ILE A 46 -2.45 -0.82 -17.88
N GLY A 47 -1.57 -1.20 -16.95
CA GLY A 47 -0.24 -1.73 -17.27
C GLY A 47 -0.31 -2.95 -18.18
N ALA A 48 -1.16 -3.93 -17.87
CA ALA A 48 -1.34 -5.13 -18.69
C ALA A 48 -1.82 -4.80 -20.10
N ALA A 49 -2.78 -3.87 -20.24
CA ALA A 49 -3.26 -3.41 -21.53
C ALA A 49 -2.14 -2.70 -22.32
N LEU A 50 -1.36 -1.82 -21.67
CA LEU A 50 -0.23 -1.14 -22.30
C LEU A 50 0.84 -2.12 -22.77
N ALA A 51 1.19 -3.11 -21.96
CA ALA A 51 2.14 -4.15 -22.33
C ALA A 51 1.64 -5.00 -23.51
N GLY A 52 0.34 -5.33 -23.53
CA GLY A 52 -0.29 -6.02 -24.66
C GLY A 52 -0.24 -5.19 -25.95
N VAL A 53 -0.58 -3.91 -25.88
CA VAL A 53 -0.49 -2.99 -27.03
C VAL A 53 0.96 -2.85 -27.51
N ALA A 54 1.91 -2.69 -26.59
CA ALA A 54 3.33 -2.59 -26.93
C ALA A 54 3.84 -3.87 -27.61
N LEU A 55 3.37 -5.04 -27.17
CA LEU A 55 3.73 -6.32 -27.78
C LEU A 55 3.22 -6.41 -29.22
N VAL A 56 1.97 -6.01 -29.47
CA VAL A 56 1.38 -5.98 -30.83
C VAL A 56 2.13 -5.01 -31.72
N ILE A 57 2.44 -3.80 -31.24
CA ILE A 57 3.20 -2.80 -31.98
C ILE A 57 4.59 -3.32 -32.33
N ALA A 58 5.31 -3.89 -31.36
CA ALA A 58 6.65 -4.41 -31.58
C ALA A 58 6.65 -5.58 -32.59
N ALA A 59 5.64 -6.46 -32.54
CA ALA A 59 5.47 -7.53 -33.51
C ALA A 59 5.19 -6.99 -34.92
N LEU A 60 4.29 -6.01 -35.06
CA LEU A 60 3.96 -5.37 -36.34
C LEU A 60 5.14 -4.56 -36.90
N ALA A 61 5.97 -3.99 -36.03
CA ALA A 61 7.18 -3.26 -36.38
C ALA A 61 8.37 -4.19 -36.73
N GLY A 62 8.18 -5.51 -36.78
CA GLY A 62 9.24 -6.44 -37.15
C GLY A 62 10.34 -6.58 -36.09
N ALA A 63 10.02 -6.36 -34.81
CA ALA A 63 10.99 -6.63 -33.75
C ALA A 63 11.41 -8.11 -33.77
N PRO A 64 12.69 -8.41 -33.49
CA PRO A 64 13.19 -9.77 -33.58
C PRO A 64 12.47 -10.71 -32.59
N PRO A 65 12.10 -11.93 -33.02
CA PRO A 65 11.27 -12.83 -32.21
C PRO A 65 11.97 -13.30 -30.93
N GLY A 66 13.31 -13.39 -30.92
CA GLY A 66 14.09 -13.76 -29.74
C GLY A 66 13.91 -12.79 -28.57
N PRO A 67 14.25 -11.49 -28.72
CA PRO A 67 14.02 -10.47 -27.71
C PRO A 67 12.56 -10.34 -27.29
N LEU A 68 11.60 -10.42 -28.23
CA LEU A 68 10.18 -10.44 -27.90
C LEU A 68 9.80 -11.60 -26.98
N ALA A 69 10.25 -12.82 -27.31
CA ALA A 69 9.98 -14.01 -26.50
C ALA A 69 10.64 -13.94 -25.12
N LEU A 70 11.85 -13.38 -25.01
CA LEU A 70 12.53 -13.19 -23.72
C LEU A 70 11.77 -12.20 -22.82
N VAL A 71 11.33 -11.07 -23.38
CA VAL A 71 10.62 -10.03 -22.62
C VAL A 71 9.23 -10.53 -22.20
N ALA A 72 8.46 -11.11 -23.13
CA ALA A 72 7.13 -11.64 -22.83
C ALA A 72 7.19 -12.86 -21.90
N GLY A 73 8.12 -13.80 -22.16
CA GLY A 73 8.30 -15.00 -21.34
C GLY A 73 8.83 -14.71 -19.94
N GLY A 74 9.80 -13.80 -19.82
CA GLY A 74 10.32 -13.35 -18.53
C GLY A 74 9.24 -12.64 -17.70
N ALA A 75 8.46 -11.75 -18.31
CA ALA A 75 7.34 -11.10 -17.64
C ALA A 75 6.29 -12.11 -17.17
N LEU A 76 5.94 -13.09 -18.02
CA LEU A 76 5.01 -14.15 -17.69
C LEU A 76 5.51 -14.98 -16.49
N LEU A 77 6.77 -15.39 -16.48
CA LEU A 77 7.37 -16.17 -15.38
C LEU A 77 7.27 -15.40 -14.04
N VAL A 78 7.62 -14.12 -14.04
CA VAL A 78 7.54 -13.28 -12.83
C VAL A 78 6.10 -13.14 -12.37
N LEU A 79 5.15 -12.92 -13.28
CA LEU A 79 3.72 -12.84 -12.95
C LEU A 79 3.18 -14.15 -12.41
N LEU A 80 3.62 -15.30 -12.94
CA LEU A 80 3.28 -16.62 -12.42
C LEU A 80 3.77 -16.79 -10.98
N LEU A 81 5.00 -16.39 -10.67
CA LEU A 81 5.55 -16.43 -9.31
C LEU A 81 4.76 -15.53 -8.35
N LEU A 82 4.51 -14.27 -8.75
CA LEU A 82 3.73 -13.32 -7.95
C LEU A 82 2.29 -13.80 -7.75
N GLY A 83 1.69 -14.41 -8.76
CA GLY A 83 0.35 -15.00 -8.69
C GLY A 83 0.28 -16.22 -7.80
N ALA A 84 1.29 -17.10 -7.84
CA ALA A 84 1.40 -18.25 -6.95
C ALA A 84 1.55 -17.81 -5.48
N LEU A 85 2.42 -16.83 -5.22
CA LEU A 85 2.58 -16.21 -3.90
C LEU A 85 1.28 -15.55 -3.41
N LEU A 86 0.57 -14.87 -4.29
CA LEU A 86 -0.72 -14.27 -3.93
C LEU A 86 -1.74 -15.37 -3.59
N ARG A 87 -1.84 -16.41 -4.41
CA ARG A 87 -2.76 -17.54 -4.21
C ARG A 87 -2.49 -18.32 -2.92
N SER A 88 -1.23 -18.56 -2.57
CA SER A 88 -0.87 -19.25 -1.31
C SER A 88 -1.29 -18.45 -0.08
N THR A 89 -1.50 -17.15 -0.25
CA THR A 89 -2.03 -16.26 0.79
C THR A 89 -3.53 -16.04 0.70
N LEU A 90 -4.31 -16.79 -0.08
CA LEU A 90 -5.78 -16.68 -0.08
C LEU A 90 -6.42 -17.78 0.77
N PRO A 91 -7.51 -17.48 1.50
CA PRO A 91 -8.25 -18.52 2.20
C PRO A 91 -8.87 -19.52 1.19
N PRO A 92 -8.96 -20.80 1.54
CA PRO A 92 -9.60 -21.81 0.69
C PRO A 92 -11.06 -21.40 0.44
N GLY A 93 -11.42 -21.20 -0.83
CA GLY A 93 -12.76 -20.74 -1.25
C GLY A 93 -12.82 -19.28 -1.75
N ALA A 94 -11.76 -18.48 -1.59
CA ALA A 94 -11.70 -17.13 -2.17
C ALA A 94 -11.33 -17.10 -3.66
N LEU A 95 -10.88 -18.24 -4.21
CA LEU A 95 -10.52 -18.35 -5.61
C LEU A 95 -11.73 -18.77 -6.45
N PRO A 96 -11.91 -18.20 -7.65
CA PRO A 96 -12.92 -18.67 -8.58
C PRO A 96 -12.68 -20.15 -8.89
N VAL A 97 -13.76 -20.91 -8.94
CA VAL A 97 -13.73 -22.34 -9.26
C VAL A 97 -13.28 -22.47 -10.72
N GLY A 98 -12.03 -22.89 -10.94
CA GLY A 98 -11.46 -23.20 -12.25
C GLY A 98 -10.29 -22.28 -12.68
N PRO A 99 -9.33 -22.82 -13.47
CA PRO A 99 -8.27 -22.01 -14.04
C PRO A 99 -8.85 -21.06 -15.10
N THR A 100 -8.89 -19.76 -14.82
CA THR A 100 -9.16 -18.79 -15.88
C THR A 100 -7.96 -18.79 -16.84
N PRO A 101 -8.13 -18.97 -18.15
CA PRO A 101 -7.00 -19.07 -19.10
C PRO A 101 -6.15 -17.78 -19.13
N LEU A 102 -6.73 -16.66 -18.69
CA LEU A 102 -6.07 -15.35 -18.60
C LEU A 102 -5.45 -15.08 -17.21
N TRP A 103 -5.39 -16.06 -16.31
CA TRP A 103 -4.93 -15.83 -14.93
C TRP A 103 -3.52 -15.22 -14.76
N PRO A 104 -2.53 -15.43 -15.66
CA PRO A 104 -1.24 -14.76 -15.55
C PRO A 104 -1.33 -13.29 -15.97
N TRP A 105 -2.23 -12.98 -16.90
CA TRP A 105 -2.49 -11.64 -17.44
C TRP A 105 -3.36 -10.80 -16.50
N ALA A 106 -4.32 -11.45 -15.83
CA ALA A 106 -5.22 -10.88 -14.85
C ALA A 106 -5.03 -11.62 -13.53
N LEU A 107 -3.94 -11.32 -12.84
CA LEU A 107 -3.73 -11.78 -11.46
C LEU A 107 -4.99 -11.56 -10.63
N PRO A 108 -5.33 -12.46 -9.69
CA PRO A 108 -6.54 -12.38 -8.87
C PRO A 108 -6.42 -11.29 -7.78
N LEU A 109 -5.97 -10.10 -8.16
CA LEU A 109 -5.82 -8.93 -7.29
C LEU A 109 -7.17 -8.41 -6.80
N ARG A 110 -8.24 -8.63 -7.58
CA ARG A 110 -9.60 -8.26 -7.18
C ARG A 110 -10.12 -9.18 -6.09
N GLU A 111 -9.87 -10.47 -6.23
CA GLU A 111 -10.22 -11.51 -5.26
C GLU A 111 -9.36 -11.37 -4.01
N ALA A 112 -8.06 -11.11 -4.16
CA ALA A 112 -7.19 -10.80 -3.03
C ALA A 112 -7.58 -9.50 -2.32
N GLY A 113 -8.01 -8.47 -3.05
CA GLY A 113 -8.54 -7.24 -2.46
C GLY A 113 -9.85 -7.44 -1.69
N ARG A 114 -10.70 -8.38 -2.13
CA ARG A 114 -11.99 -8.70 -1.49
C ARG A 114 -11.85 -9.69 -0.33
N ALA A 115 -10.97 -10.68 -0.45
CA ALA A 115 -10.80 -11.74 0.53
C ALA A 115 -9.87 -11.36 1.70
N ARG A 116 -9.14 -10.25 1.57
CA ARG A 116 -8.21 -9.77 2.59
C ARG A 116 -8.63 -8.37 3.02
N GLU A 117 -9.35 -8.31 4.12
CA GLU A 117 -9.57 -7.09 4.88
C GLU A 117 -8.38 -6.87 5.83
N VAL A 118 -7.95 -5.62 5.95
CA VAL A 118 -7.00 -5.16 6.96
C VAL A 118 -7.78 -4.35 7.97
N ASP A 119 -7.61 -4.68 9.24
CA ASP A 119 -8.19 -3.92 10.33
C ASP A 119 -7.60 -2.51 10.35
N VAL A 120 -8.49 -1.53 10.40
CA VAL A 120 -8.19 -0.12 10.48
C VAL A 120 -8.82 0.41 11.77
N LEU A 121 -7.95 0.65 12.74
CA LEU A 121 -8.32 1.33 13.96
C LEU A 121 -8.26 2.84 13.71
N ALA A 122 -9.36 3.53 13.97
CA ALA A 122 -9.41 4.98 13.96
C ALA A 122 -9.66 5.49 15.39
N PHE A 123 -8.95 6.54 15.78
CA PHE A 123 -9.17 7.23 17.05
C PHE A 123 -8.86 8.71 16.90
N ARG A 124 -9.44 9.53 17.77
CA ARG A 124 -9.21 10.97 17.79
C ARG A 124 -8.35 11.35 18.96
N VAL A 125 -7.33 12.15 18.69
CA VAL A 125 -6.45 12.72 19.70
C VAL A 125 -6.70 14.22 19.77
N LYS A 126 -6.98 14.73 20.97
CA LYS A 126 -7.08 16.16 21.23
C LYS A 126 -5.72 16.67 21.68
N ASP A 127 -5.12 17.55 20.88
CA ASP A 127 -3.85 18.19 21.19
C ASP A 127 -4.01 19.19 22.34
N ILE A 128 -2.89 19.62 22.92
CA ILE A 128 -2.76 20.64 23.96
C ILE A 128 -3.39 21.97 23.50
N ALA A 129 -3.29 22.28 22.21
CA ALA A 129 -3.96 23.44 21.59
C ALA A 129 -5.49 23.29 21.49
N GLY A 130 -6.05 22.13 21.88
CA GLY A 130 -7.48 21.85 21.87
C GLY A 130 -8.03 21.33 20.54
N ALA A 131 -7.20 21.26 19.48
CA ALA A 131 -7.58 20.72 18.18
C ALA A 131 -7.71 19.19 18.21
N GLU A 132 -8.74 18.65 17.56
CA GLU A 132 -8.89 17.20 17.37
C GLU A 132 -8.25 16.74 16.07
N HIS A 133 -7.47 15.66 16.15
CA HIS A 133 -6.85 15.01 15.02
C HIS A 133 -7.33 13.58 14.87
N LEU A 134 -7.81 13.23 13.67
CA LEU A 134 -8.19 11.87 13.34
C LEU A 134 -6.94 11.04 13.02
N CYS A 135 -6.63 10.09 13.88
CA CYS A 135 -5.55 9.14 13.75
C CYS A 135 -6.08 7.82 13.18
N ARG A 136 -5.46 7.33 12.11
CA ARG A 136 -5.76 6.05 11.47
C ARG A 136 -4.54 5.14 11.53
N VAL A 137 -4.74 3.97 12.12
CA VAL A 137 -3.77 2.87 12.18
C VAL A 137 -4.27 1.79 11.23
N ARG A 138 -3.40 1.31 10.34
CA ARG A 138 -3.68 0.10 9.55
C ARG A 138 -2.87 -1.07 10.10
N GLY A 139 -3.52 -2.21 10.27
CA GLY A 139 -2.92 -3.43 10.83
C GLY A 139 -3.26 -3.63 12.30
N GLY A 140 -2.69 -4.68 12.89
CA GLY A 140 -2.90 -5.02 14.28
C GLY A 140 -2.19 -4.04 15.21
N LEU A 141 -2.98 -3.28 15.97
CA LEU A 141 -2.54 -2.47 17.10
C LEU A 141 -3.64 -2.52 18.16
N ALA A 142 -3.27 -2.75 19.42
CA ALA A 142 -4.20 -2.60 20.53
C ALA A 142 -4.67 -1.13 20.58
N ALA A 143 -5.98 -0.92 20.71
CA ALA A 143 -6.50 0.43 20.82
C ALA A 143 -6.01 1.08 22.12
N PRO A 144 -5.47 2.32 22.08
CA PRO A 144 -5.14 3.04 23.30
C PRO A 144 -6.42 3.30 24.09
N ALA A 145 -6.34 3.27 25.42
CA ALA A 145 -7.50 3.56 26.26
C ALA A 145 -8.01 4.99 26.04
N ARG A 146 -9.32 5.20 26.16
CA ARG A 146 -9.90 6.55 26.14
C ARG A 146 -9.39 7.32 27.36
N GLY A 147 -8.97 8.57 27.15
CA GLY A 147 -8.33 9.41 28.15
C GLY A 147 -6.83 9.20 28.28
N ALA A 148 -6.24 8.21 27.62
CA ALA A 148 -4.79 8.03 27.62
C ALA A 148 -4.11 9.21 26.92
N ASN A 149 -3.03 9.70 27.52
CA ASN A 149 -2.08 10.56 26.83
C ASN A 149 -1.31 9.72 25.82
N VAL A 150 -1.12 10.21 24.60
CA VAL A 150 -0.38 9.49 23.55
C VAL A 150 0.47 10.46 22.74
N GLU A 151 1.64 10.00 22.34
CA GLU A 151 2.42 10.61 21.27
C GLU A 151 2.25 9.80 20.00
N VAL A 152 1.84 10.48 18.94
CA VAL A 152 1.55 9.88 17.64
C VAL A 152 2.62 10.29 16.64
N TYR A 153 3.31 9.28 16.14
CA TYR A 153 4.33 9.42 15.11
C TYR A 153 3.80 8.87 13.79
N GLY A 154 3.95 9.64 12.71
CA GLY A 154 3.28 9.28 11.47
C GLY A 154 3.40 10.31 10.36
N ARG A 155 2.43 10.29 9.45
CA ARG A 155 2.34 11.24 8.33
C ARG A 155 0.90 11.70 8.15
N ARG A 156 0.68 13.00 7.93
CA ARG A 156 -0.62 13.52 7.48
C ARG A 156 -0.85 13.16 6.01
N ASP A 157 -2.03 12.65 5.70
CA ASP A 157 -2.45 12.50 4.31
C ASP A 157 -3.05 13.81 3.77
N ALA A 158 -3.42 13.79 2.48
CA ALA A 158 -3.94 14.96 1.79
C ALA A 158 -5.29 15.44 2.35
N SER A 159 -6.04 14.58 3.06
CA SER A 159 -7.28 14.95 3.75
C SER A 159 -7.05 15.42 5.19
N GLY A 160 -5.78 15.58 5.59
CA GLY A 160 -5.41 16.06 6.93
C GLY A 160 -5.49 15.00 8.03
N GLN A 161 -5.76 13.74 7.69
CA GLN A 161 -5.81 12.63 8.64
C GLN A 161 -4.39 12.10 8.92
N LEU A 162 -4.17 11.64 10.15
CA LEU A 162 -2.88 11.14 10.58
C LEU A 162 -2.79 9.64 10.36
N ARG A 163 -1.89 9.22 9.47
CA ARG A 163 -1.51 7.81 9.35
C ARG A 163 -0.45 7.49 10.38
N VAL A 164 -0.86 6.76 11.41
CA VAL A 164 0.00 6.37 12.53
C VAL A 164 0.97 5.28 12.07
N ARG A 165 2.26 5.52 12.31
CA ARG A 165 3.34 4.54 12.10
C ARG A 165 3.88 4.00 13.43
N GLN A 166 3.81 4.81 14.47
CA GLN A 166 4.27 4.46 15.80
C GLN A 166 3.46 5.27 16.81
N LEU A 167 3.12 4.63 17.93
CA LEU A 167 2.41 5.22 19.04
C LEU A 167 3.25 5.02 20.30
N VAL A 168 3.42 6.06 21.11
CA VAL A 168 4.08 5.99 22.40
C VAL A 168 3.08 6.41 23.47
N THR A 169 2.89 5.58 24.48
CA THR A 169 2.10 5.93 25.66
C THR A 169 3.08 6.41 26.73
N PRO A 170 2.87 7.57 27.38
CA PRO A 170 3.79 8.10 28.37
C PRO A 170 3.89 7.19 29.60
N ASP A 171 2.84 6.46 29.93
CA ASP A 171 2.81 5.53 31.06
C ASP A 171 3.76 4.33 30.87
N SER A 172 3.95 3.88 29.63
CA SER A 172 4.84 2.75 29.32
C SER A 172 6.19 3.18 28.76
N GLY A 173 6.29 4.38 28.18
CA GLY A 173 7.48 4.87 27.45
C GLY A 173 7.85 4.02 26.23
N HIS A 174 7.14 2.91 25.98
CA HIS A 174 7.50 1.94 24.97
C HIS A 174 6.81 2.24 23.63
N PRO A 175 7.57 2.33 22.53
CA PRO A 175 7.00 2.55 21.22
C PRO A 175 6.30 1.30 20.70
N VAL A 176 5.00 1.41 20.46
CA VAL A 176 4.20 0.36 19.83
C VAL A 176 4.06 0.67 18.35
N ARG A 177 4.39 -0.32 17.50
CA ARG A 177 4.28 -0.22 16.04
C ARG A 177 3.15 -1.10 15.53
N PRO A 178 2.28 -0.59 14.63
CA PRO A 178 1.27 -1.41 13.99
C PRO A 178 1.95 -2.53 13.19
N ARG A 179 1.46 -3.77 13.35
CA ARG A 179 1.96 -4.90 12.58
C ARG A 179 0.97 -5.24 11.48
N PHE A 180 1.42 -5.25 10.23
CA PHE A 180 0.65 -5.82 9.14
C PHE A 180 0.70 -7.33 9.21
N SER A 181 -0.42 -7.99 8.92
CA SER A 181 -0.41 -9.44 8.78
C SER A 181 0.45 -9.80 7.57
N LEU A 182 1.29 -10.83 7.72
CA LEU A 182 2.21 -11.31 6.67
C LEU A 182 1.48 -11.54 5.33
N PRO A 183 0.26 -12.11 5.29
CA PRO A 183 -0.52 -12.23 4.06
C PRO A 183 -0.90 -10.89 3.41
N SER A 184 -1.24 -9.87 4.20
CA SER A 184 -1.58 -8.53 3.66
C SER A 184 -0.37 -7.84 3.05
N THR A 185 0.82 -8.06 3.63
CA THR A 185 2.09 -7.59 3.09
C THR A 185 2.39 -8.27 1.76
N ILE A 186 2.32 -9.60 1.70
CA ILE A 186 2.53 -10.36 0.46
C ILE A 186 1.56 -9.89 -0.63
N ALA A 187 0.27 -9.74 -0.30
CA ALA A 187 -0.73 -9.31 -1.29
C ALA A 187 -0.42 -7.92 -1.87
N ARG A 188 0.00 -6.96 -1.03
CA ARG A 188 0.41 -5.63 -1.49
C ARG A 188 1.68 -5.67 -2.34
N THR A 189 2.68 -6.41 -1.89
CA THR A 189 3.96 -6.53 -2.60
C THR A 189 3.76 -7.21 -3.95
N ALA A 190 2.95 -8.26 -4.03
CA ALA A 190 2.61 -8.93 -5.28
C ALA A 190 1.82 -8.01 -6.22
N ALA A 191 0.85 -7.25 -5.70
CA ALA A 191 0.08 -6.30 -6.50
C ALA A 191 0.95 -5.18 -7.10
N ASN A 192 1.84 -4.60 -6.29
CA ASN A 192 2.76 -3.56 -6.74
C ASN A 192 3.82 -4.12 -7.70
N GLY A 193 4.36 -5.31 -7.38
CA GLY A 193 5.33 -6.01 -8.23
C GLY A 193 4.74 -6.32 -9.61
N ALA A 194 3.51 -6.82 -9.67
CA ALA A 194 2.84 -7.10 -10.94
C ALA A 194 2.61 -5.83 -11.77
N THR A 195 2.20 -4.75 -11.11
CA THR A 195 2.04 -3.44 -11.76
C THR A 195 3.37 -2.99 -12.37
N LEU A 196 4.46 -3.09 -11.59
CA LEU A 196 5.80 -2.72 -12.04
C LEU A 196 6.25 -3.57 -13.23
N VAL A 197 6.06 -4.90 -13.17
CA VAL A 197 6.40 -5.82 -14.27
C VAL A 197 5.72 -5.36 -15.55
N TRP A 198 4.42 -5.09 -15.52
CA TRP A 198 3.71 -4.64 -16.72
C TRP A 198 4.25 -3.32 -17.31
N PHE A 199 4.52 -2.33 -16.45
CA PHE A 199 5.08 -1.06 -16.92
C PHE A 199 6.48 -1.24 -17.50
N VAL A 200 7.35 -2.00 -16.83
CA VAL A 200 8.69 -2.29 -17.32
C VAL A 200 8.64 -3.06 -18.64
N THR A 201 7.77 -4.07 -18.76
CA THR A 201 7.55 -4.81 -19.99
C THR A 201 7.10 -3.89 -21.13
N ALA A 202 6.13 -3.01 -20.90
CA ALA A 202 5.67 -2.06 -21.91
C ALA A 202 6.82 -1.15 -22.37
N VAL A 203 7.58 -0.58 -21.42
CA VAL A 203 8.73 0.30 -21.72
C VAL A 203 9.78 -0.43 -22.54
N ILE A 204 10.15 -1.66 -22.17
CA ILE A 204 11.14 -2.45 -22.90
C ILE A 204 10.64 -2.75 -24.32
N LEU A 205 9.37 -3.17 -24.46
CA LEU A 205 8.79 -3.49 -25.76
C LEU A 205 8.75 -2.27 -26.70
N PHE A 206 8.45 -1.07 -26.18
CA PHE A 206 8.53 0.17 -26.95
C PHE A 206 9.96 0.59 -27.31
N SER A 207 10.96 0.09 -26.59
CA SER A 207 12.37 0.41 -26.80
C SER A 207 13.10 -0.59 -27.69
N LEU A 208 12.42 -1.65 -28.16
CA LEU A 208 13.04 -2.65 -29.02
C LEU A 208 13.37 -2.03 -30.40
N PRO A 209 14.56 -2.33 -30.95
CA PRO A 209 14.93 -1.85 -32.27
C PRO A 209 14.00 -2.46 -33.33
N VAL A 210 13.44 -1.58 -34.16
CA VAL A 210 12.62 -1.92 -35.33
C VAL A 210 13.56 -2.36 -36.45
N VAL A 211 13.42 -3.59 -36.92
CA VAL A 211 14.17 -4.05 -38.10
C VAL A 211 13.38 -3.62 -39.33
N THR A 212 13.73 -2.48 -39.92
CA THR A 212 13.14 -2.03 -41.18
C THR A 212 13.74 -2.83 -42.34
N HIS A 213 13.23 -4.03 -42.61
CA HIS A 213 13.41 -4.68 -43.90
C HIS A 213 12.45 -4.06 -44.92
N TRP A 214 12.84 -2.90 -45.47
CA TRP A 214 12.32 -2.44 -46.76
C TRP A 214 13.33 -2.89 -47.81
N SER A 215 13.03 -3.98 -48.50
CA SER A 215 13.68 -4.42 -49.75
C SER A 215 12.63 -4.93 -50.70
#